data_AF-A0A2H0GB27-F1
#
_entry.id   AF-A0A2H0GB27-F1
#
_cell.length_a   1.000
_cell.length_b   1.000
_cell.length_c   1.000
_cell.angle_alpha   90.00
_cell.angle_beta   90.00
_cell.angle_gamma   90.00
#
_symmetry.space_group_name_H-M   'P 1'
#
loop_
_entity.id
_entity.type
_entity.pdbx_description
1 polymer ?
#
loop_
_entity_poly.entity_id
_entity_poly.type
_entity_poly.pdbx_seq_one_letter_code
_entity_poly.pdbx_strand_id
1 'polypeptide(L)'
;MKKSIILLAYLLLSTLIFAQSPPEKINYQAVARDLSGNPLINQTLSVEFEIRQGSGSGSVVYAETHAGITTNQFGLFTAEIGNGFPSAGPFSAINWGANLHYLVVIVNGISMGNSQLLSVPYALYAKESQNGPQGLPGRNSLSIVTAEPIGSLNCS
;
A
#
# COMPACT_ATOMS: atom_id res chain seq x y z
N MET A 1 -34.67 29.52 19.01
CA MET A 1 -35.17 28.51 18.05
C MET A 1 -34.38 28.51 16.74
N LYS A 2 -34.31 29.59 15.97
CA LYS A 2 -33.53 29.63 14.71
C LYS A 2 -32.03 29.32 14.87
N LYS A 3 -31.39 29.84 15.93
CA LYS A 3 -29.97 29.58 16.23
C LYS A 3 -29.68 28.11 16.58
N SER A 4 -30.62 27.45 17.27
CA SER A 4 -30.50 26.03 17.66
C SER A 4 -30.63 25.09 16.47
N ILE A 5 -31.47 25.44 15.48
CA ILE A 5 -31.61 24.69 14.23
C ILE A 5 -30.33 24.79 13.39
N ILE A 6 -29.71 25.97 13.31
CA ILE A 6 -28.44 26.17 12.58
C ILE A 6 -27.30 25.36 13.22
N LEU A 7 -27.25 25.29 14.55
CA LEU A 7 -26.25 24.52 15.30
C LEU A 7 -26.41 23.01 15.07
N LEU A 8 -27.65 22.52 15.07
CA LEU A 8 -27.94 21.11 14.80
C LEU A 8 -27.62 20.71 13.34
N ALA A 9 -27.90 21.61 12.39
CA ALA A 9 -27.53 21.41 10.98
C ALA A 9 -26.00 21.34 10.79
N TYR A 10 -25.24 22.19 11.49
CA TYR A 10 -23.77 22.14 11.48
C TYR A 10 -23.23 20.84 12.09
N LEU A 11 -23.84 20.34 13.17
CA LEU A 11 -23.46 19.08 13.80
C LEU A 11 -23.73 17.87 12.88
N LEU A 12 -24.88 17.84 12.21
CA LEU A 12 -25.23 16.80 11.22
C LEU A 12 -24.34 16.84 9.97
N LEU A 13 -23.86 18.02 9.56
CA LEU A 13 -22.95 18.15 8.42
C LEU A 13 -21.54 17.61 8.73
N SER A 14 -21.12 17.66 10.01
CA SER A 14 -19.81 17.15 10.45
C SER A 14 -19.70 15.63 10.39
N THR A 15 -20.81 14.89 10.50
CA THR A 15 -20.82 13.42 10.40
C THR A 15 -20.77 12.91 8.96
N LEU A 16 -20.92 13.78 7.96
CA LEU A 16 -20.80 13.43 6.55
C LEU A 16 -19.34 13.44 6.06
N ILE A 17 -18.40 13.88 6.89
CA ILE A 17 -16.96 13.81 6.62
C ILE A 17 -16.46 12.41 6.98
N PHE A 18 -17.06 11.36 6.41
CA PHE A 18 -16.38 10.09 6.32
C PHE A 18 -15.15 10.34 5.47
N ALA A 19 -13.96 10.22 6.08
CA ALA A 19 -12.71 10.18 5.35
C ALA A 19 -12.85 9.14 4.25
N GLN A 20 -13.05 9.59 3.01
CA GLN A 20 -13.08 8.69 1.88
C GLN A 20 -11.70 8.05 1.88
N SER A 21 -11.67 6.73 2.14
CA SER A 21 -10.42 5.97 2.16
C SER A 21 -9.63 6.39 0.93
N PRO A 22 -8.33 6.69 1.07
CA PRO A 22 -7.52 7.07 -0.08
C PRO A 22 -7.73 6.03 -1.18
N PRO A 23 -7.85 6.45 -2.44
CA PRO A 23 -8.10 5.51 -3.54
C PRO A 23 -7.06 4.40 -3.47
N GLU A 24 -7.53 3.16 -3.40
CA GLU A 24 -6.69 1.97 -3.30
C GLU A 24 -6.11 1.65 -4.67
N LYS A 25 -5.23 2.53 -5.16
CA LYS A 25 -4.66 2.48 -6.49
C LYS A 25 -3.15 2.60 -6.44
N ILE A 26 -2.48 1.96 -7.40
CA ILE A 26 -1.03 2.02 -7.56
C ILE A 26 -0.73 2.59 -8.96
N ASN A 27 0.02 3.69 -9.03
CA ASN A 27 0.51 4.20 -10.30
C ASN A 27 1.54 3.23 -10.88
N TYR A 28 1.38 2.88 -12.15
CA TYR A 28 2.28 2.00 -12.88
C TYR A 28 2.69 2.66 -14.20
N GLN A 29 3.99 2.62 -14.51
CA GLN A 29 4.52 3.11 -15.77
C GLN A 29 5.56 2.12 -16.27
N ALA A 30 5.47 1.73 -17.55
CA ALA A 30 6.40 0.80 -18.15
C ALA A 30 6.54 1.04 -19.66
N VAL A 31 7.64 0.55 -20.21
CA VAL A 31 7.86 0.48 -21.66
C VAL A 31 7.51 -0.93 -22.13
N ALA A 32 6.48 -1.04 -22.97
CA ALA A 32 6.08 -2.30 -23.55
C ALA A 32 7.03 -2.68 -24.69
N ARG A 33 7.50 -3.94 -24.70
CA ARG A 33 8.39 -4.49 -25.72
C ARG A 33 7.83 -5.80 -26.28
N ASP A 34 8.17 -6.11 -27.52
CA ASP A 34 7.91 -7.41 -28.13
C ASP A 34 8.92 -8.48 -27.66
N LEU A 35 8.74 -9.73 -28.11
CA LEU A 35 9.63 -10.85 -27.80
C LEU A 35 11.05 -10.69 -28.36
N SER A 36 11.26 -9.81 -29.33
CA SER A 36 12.58 -9.45 -29.88
C SER A 36 13.23 -8.29 -29.12
N GLY A 37 12.55 -7.73 -28.12
CA GLY A 37 13.01 -6.61 -27.31
C GLY A 37 12.74 -5.22 -27.91
N ASN A 38 12.04 -5.14 -29.05
CA ASN A 38 11.69 -3.86 -29.68
C ASN A 38 10.51 -3.21 -28.96
N PRO A 39 10.52 -1.88 -28.76
CA PRO A 39 9.39 -1.19 -28.14
C PRO A 39 8.13 -1.23 -29.01
N LEU A 40 6.98 -1.46 -28.39
CA LEU A 40 5.67 -1.41 -29.03
C LEU A 40 5.22 0.05 -29.11
N ILE A 41 5.61 0.79 -30.15
CA ILE A 41 5.35 2.24 -30.27
C ILE A 41 3.95 2.54 -30.84
N ASN A 42 3.23 3.51 -30.27
CA ASN A 42 1.92 3.96 -30.75
C ASN A 42 0.91 2.82 -30.97
N GLN A 43 0.93 1.79 -30.12
CA GLN A 43 0.08 0.62 -30.20
C GLN A 43 -0.93 0.58 -29.07
N THR A 44 -2.15 0.14 -29.39
CA THR A 44 -3.16 -0.18 -28.39
C THR A 44 -2.92 -1.59 -27.85
N LEU A 45 -2.86 -1.71 -26.53
CA LEU A 45 -2.55 -2.92 -25.79
C LEU A 45 -3.72 -3.29 -24.88
N SER A 46 -3.87 -4.59 -24.65
CA SER A 46 -4.57 -5.12 -23.48
C SER A 46 -3.53 -5.46 -22.42
N VAL A 47 -3.64 -4.84 -21.24
CA VAL A 47 -2.70 -5.07 -20.14
C VAL A 47 -3.44 -5.68 -18.97
N GLU A 48 -2.95 -6.80 -18.47
CA GLU A 48 -3.44 -7.47 -17.28
C GLU A 48 -2.40 -7.40 -16.18
N PHE A 49 -2.87 -7.04 -14.98
CA PHE A 49 -2.06 -7.00 -13.77
C PHE A 49 -2.56 -8.08 -12.84
N GLU A 50 -1.65 -8.92 -12.35
CA GLU A 50 -1.95 -9.88 -11.29
C GLU A 50 -1.06 -9.59 -10.08
N ILE A 51 -1.66 -9.63 -8.90
CA ILE A 51 -0.93 -9.65 -7.64
C ILE A 51 -0.98 -11.08 -7.11
N ARG A 52 0.20 -11.65 -6.91
CA ARG A 52 0.39 -13.02 -6.43
C ARG A 52 1.05 -13.02 -5.06
N GLN A 53 0.73 -14.02 -4.24
CA GLN A 53 1.21 -14.14 -2.87
C GLN A 53 2.31 -15.21 -2.75
N GLY A 54 3.32 -14.93 -1.92
CA GLY A 54 4.42 -15.83 -1.57
C GLY A 54 5.53 -15.88 -2.62
N SER A 55 5.20 -15.96 -3.92
CA SER A 55 6.16 -15.92 -5.03
C SER A 55 5.51 -15.40 -6.32
N GLY A 56 6.34 -15.10 -7.33
CA GLY A 56 5.88 -14.72 -8.68
C GLY A 56 5.07 -15.79 -9.41
N SER A 57 5.10 -17.04 -8.94
CA SER A 57 4.26 -18.15 -9.43
C SER A 57 3.25 -18.63 -8.39
N GLY A 58 3.09 -17.89 -7.30
CA GLY A 58 2.16 -18.23 -6.21
C GLY A 58 0.69 -17.97 -6.57
N SER A 59 -0.17 -18.06 -5.56
CA SER A 59 -1.61 -17.84 -5.74
C SER A 59 -1.91 -16.41 -6.16
N VAL A 60 -2.75 -16.23 -7.17
CA VAL A 60 -3.32 -14.93 -7.54
C VAL A 60 -4.30 -14.52 -6.44
N VAL A 61 -4.05 -13.38 -5.79
CA VAL A 61 -4.94 -12.78 -4.79
C VAL A 61 -5.76 -11.63 -5.37
N TYR A 62 -5.28 -11.05 -6.47
CA TYR A 62 -5.97 -10.02 -7.20
C TYR A 62 -5.55 -10.02 -8.67
N ALA A 63 -6.48 -9.78 -9.59
CA ALA A 63 -6.18 -9.55 -10.99
C ALA A 63 -7.18 -8.55 -11.60
N GLU A 64 -6.69 -7.75 -12.54
CA GLU A 64 -7.51 -6.85 -13.34
C GLU A 64 -6.98 -6.67 -14.76
N THR A 65 -7.86 -6.24 -15.66
CA THR A 65 -7.52 -5.98 -17.07
C THR A 65 -7.84 -4.54 -17.45
N HIS A 66 -6.91 -3.91 -18.15
CA HIS A 66 -7.05 -2.63 -18.82
C HIS A 66 -7.08 -2.86 -20.32
N ALA A 67 -8.28 -2.76 -20.91
CA ALA A 67 -8.44 -2.80 -22.35
C ALA A 67 -8.18 -1.41 -22.95
N GLY A 68 -7.31 -1.32 -23.95
CA GLY A 68 -7.16 -0.11 -24.75
C GLY A 68 -6.05 0.86 -24.32
N ILE A 69 -5.07 0.40 -23.54
CA ILE A 69 -3.91 1.23 -23.18
C ILE A 69 -3.08 1.52 -24.42
N THR A 70 -2.85 2.80 -24.72
CA THR A 70 -2.04 3.19 -25.88
C THR A 70 -0.65 3.62 -25.45
N THR A 71 0.38 3.07 -26.09
CA THR A 71 1.77 3.47 -25.86
C THR A 71 2.14 4.74 -26.62
N ASN A 72 3.13 5.48 -26.14
CA ASN A 72 3.68 6.64 -26.86
C ASN A 72 4.78 6.24 -27.86
N GLN A 73 5.44 7.25 -28.45
CA GLN A 73 6.54 7.08 -29.41
C GLN A 73 7.79 6.34 -28.86
N PHE A 74 7.86 6.10 -27.55
CA PHE A 74 8.92 5.35 -26.88
C PHE A 74 8.45 3.96 -26.40
N GLY A 75 7.21 3.57 -26.70
CA GLY A 75 6.60 2.35 -26.17
C GLY A 75 6.16 2.46 -24.71
N LEU A 76 6.21 3.67 -24.12
CA LEU A 76 5.81 3.93 -22.74
C LEU A 76 4.28 3.96 -22.62
N PHE A 77 3.75 3.34 -21.58
CA PHE A 77 2.37 3.51 -21.14
C PHE A 77 2.29 3.77 -19.63
N THR A 78 1.17 4.32 -19.22
CA THR A 78 0.81 4.54 -17.81
C THR A 78 -0.51 3.86 -17.50
N ALA A 79 -0.62 3.28 -16.32
CA ALA A 79 -1.84 2.65 -15.82
C ALA A 79 -1.99 2.93 -14.32
N GLU A 80 -3.23 2.85 -13.84
CA GLU A 80 -3.54 2.85 -12.41
C GLU A 80 -4.01 1.46 -12.03
N ILE A 81 -3.17 0.69 -11.33
CA ILE A 81 -3.56 -0.63 -10.83
C ILE A 81 -4.62 -0.44 -9.75
N GLY A 82 -5.75 -1.14 -9.82
CA GLY A 82 -6.92 -0.92 -8.97
C GLY A 82 -8.03 -0.11 -9.64
N ASN A 83 -7.85 0.28 -10.91
CA ASN A 83 -8.83 1.05 -11.70
C ASN A 83 -9.25 0.34 -13.01
N GLY A 84 -8.78 -0.90 -13.22
CA GLY A 84 -9.15 -1.72 -14.37
C GLY A 84 -10.43 -2.50 -14.14
N PHE A 85 -10.73 -3.42 -15.06
CA PHE A 85 -11.81 -4.38 -14.91
C PHE A 85 -11.32 -5.57 -14.08
N PRO A 86 -11.80 -5.76 -12.83
CA PRO A 86 -11.32 -6.85 -11.97
C PRO A 86 -11.74 -8.20 -12.53
N SER A 87 -10.77 -9.13 -12.61
CA SER A 87 -10.96 -10.51 -13.07
C SER A 87 -10.82 -11.53 -11.95
N ALA A 88 -10.11 -11.20 -10.87
CA ALA A 88 -10.01 -12.04 -9.67
C ALA A 88 -9.84 -11.19 -8.41
N GLY A 89 -10.63 -11.45 -7.36
CA GLY A 89 -10.54 -10.76 -6.07
C GLY A 89 -10.82 -9.25 -6.14
N PRO A 90 -11.32 -8.63 -5.05
CA PRO A 90 -11.32 -7.18 -4.95
C PRO A 90 -9.97 -6.69 -4.43
N PHE A 91 -9.46 -5.56 -4.97
CA PHE A 91 -8.18 -4.97 -4.55
C PHE A 91 -8.14 -4.68 -3.03
N SER A 92 -9.29 -4.30 -2.46
CA SER A 92 -9.47 -4.01 -1.03
C SER A 92 -9.34 -5.22 -0.10
N ALA A 93 -9.45 -6.44 -0.62
CA ALA A 93 -9.32 -7.66 0.18
C ALA A 93 -7.88 -8.18 0.24
N ILE A 94 -6.92 -7.53 -0.41
CA ILE A 94 -5.52 -7.94 -0.38
C ILE A 94 -4.96 -7.72 1.03
N ASN A 95 -4.58 -8.82 1.70
CA ASN A 95 -3.91 -8.75 2.99
C ASN A 95 -2.41 -8.48 2.80
N TRP A 96 -2.07 -7.19 2.70
CA TRP A 96 -0.72 -6.70 2.46
C TRP A 96 0.30 -7.06 3.56
N GLY A 97 -0.14 -7.36 4.78
CA GLY A 97 0.72 -7.62 5.94
C GLY A 97 1.09 -9.09 6.16
N ALA A 98 0.41 -10.04 5.52
CA ALA A 98 0.58 -11.47 5.82
C ALA A 98 1.73 -12.15 5.07
N ASN A 99 2.01 -11.73 3.83
CA ASN A 99 2.97 -12.43 2.95
C ASN A 99 3.66 -11.45 2.00
N LEU A 100 4.70 -11.92 1.32
CA LEU A 100 5.30 -11.21 0.19
C LEU A 100 4.32 -11.20 -0.99
N HIS A 101 4.25 -10.06 -1.69
CA HIS A 101 3.41 -9.89 -2.86
C HIS A 101 4.26 -9.65 -4.10
N TYR A 102 3.83 -10.19 -5.23
CA TYR A 102 4.50 -10.07 -6.52
C TYR A 102 3.52 -9.55 -7.55
N LEU A 103 3.93 -8.55 -8.31
CA LEU A 103 3.20 -8.04 -9.47
C LEU A 103 3.64 -8.80 -10.71
N VAL A 104 2.70 -9.45 -11.38
CA VAL A 104 2.86 -10.03 -12.71
C VAL A 104 2.16 -9.10 -13.70
N VAL A 105 2.83 -8.82 -14.82
CA VAL A 105 2.28 -7.97 -15.88
C VAL A 105 2.18 -8.80 -17.14
N ILE A 106 1.02 -8.77 -17.77
CA ILE A 106 0.72 -9.52 -18.99
C ILE A 106 0.26 -8.50 -20.03
N VAL A 107 0.85 -8.52 -21.21
CA VAL A 107 0.52 -7.60 -22.31
C VAL A 107 0.12 -8.43 -23.52
N ASN A 108 -1.10 -8.22 -24.03
CA ASN A 108 -1.69 -8.99 -25.13
C ASN A 108 -1.59 -10.51 -24.92
N GLY A 109 -1.74 -10.98 -23.68
CA GLY A 109 -1.66 -12.40 -23.31
C GLY A 109 -0.24 -12.94 -23.11
N ILE A 110 0.80 -12.12 -23.27
CA ILE A 110 2.20 -12.51 -23.05
C ILE A 110 2.67 -11.97 -21.70
N SER A 111 3.18 -12.85 -20.83
CA SER A 111 3.77 -12.44 -19.56
C SER A 111 5.07 -11.67 -19.78
N MET A 112 5.15 -10.47 -19.21
CA MET A 112 6.31 -9.57 -19.22
C MET A 112 7.22 -9.78 -18.01
N GLY A 113 7.00 -10.86 -17.26
CA GLY A 113 7.72 -11.19 -16.04
C GLY A 113 6.95 -10.83 -14.77
N ASN A 114 7.62 -11.04 -13.64
CA ASN A 114 7.09 -10.71 -12.31
C ASN A 114 8.13 -9.93 -11.51
N SER A 115 7.65 -9.07 -10.61
CA SER A 115 8.48 -8.27 -9.72
C SER A 115 7.90 -8.28 -8.32
N GLN A 116 8.76 -8.34 -7.30
CA GLN A 116 8.31 -8.29 -5.93
C GLN A 116 7.88 -6.86 -5.56
N LEU A 117 6.71 -6.73 -4.94
CA LEU A 117 6.27 -5.48 -4.31
C LEU A 117 6.97 -5.36 -2.95
N LEU A 118 8.11 -4.65 -2.92
CA LEU A 118 8.93 -4.46 -1.72
C LEU A 118 8.31 -3.46 -0.72
N SER A 119 7.62 -2.45 -1.23
CA SER A 119 6.84 -1.50 -0.45
C SER A 119 5.45 -1.47 -1.04
N VAL A 120 4.61 -2.38 -0.58
CA VAL A 120 3.16 -2.24 -0.75
C VAL A 120 2.73 -0.91 -0.13
N PRO A 121 1.77 -0.15 -0.69
CA PRO A 121 1.47 1.20 -0.25
C PRO A 121 1.26 1.26 1.26
N TYR A 122 2.30 1.68 1.99
CA TYR A 122 2.36 1.59 3.45
C TYR A 122 1.29 2.49 4.10
N ALA A 123 0.75 3.44 3.34
CA ALA A 123 -0.37 4.29 3.72
C ALA A 123 -1.71 3.55 3.86
N LEU A 124 -1.91 2.41 3.18
CA LEU A 124 -3.12 1.59 3.36
C LEU A 124 -3.02 0.70 4.61
N TYR A 125 -1.83 0.17 4.92
CA TYR A 125 -1.60 -0.62 6.14
C TYR A 125 -1.52 0.24 7.41
N ALA A 126 -1.11 1.51 7.30
CA ALA A 126 -1.13 2.44 8.42
C ALA A 126 -2.54 2.68 9.01
N LYS A 127 -3.61 2.39 8.25
CA LYS A 127 -4.99 2.46 8.73
C LYS A 127 -5.35 1.33 9.71
N GLU A 128 -4.70 0.17 9.62
CA GLU A 128 -4.89 -0.92 10.59
C GLU A 128 -4.08 -0.73 11.88
N SER A 129 -3.08 0.15 11.87
CA SER A 129 -2.24 0.45 13.04
C SER A 129 -2.85 1.47 14.01
N GLN A 130 -4.18 1.68 14.02
CA GLN A 130 -4.82 2.56 15.00
C GLN A 130 -4.67 2.09 16.45
N ASN A 131 -4.27 0.84 16.68
CA ASN A 131 -3.97 0.30 18.01
C ASN A 131 -2.52 -0.21 18.09
N GLY A 132 -1.55 0.66 17.82
CA GLY A 132 -0.18 0.39 18.27
C GLY A 132 -0.20 0.11 19.79
N PRO A 133 0.60 -0.84 20.31
CA PRO A 133 0.65 -1.12 21.73
C PRO A 133 0.93 0.19 22.48
N GLN A 134 0.07 0.51 23.45
CA GLN A 134 0.23 1.69 24.29
C GLN A 134 1.68 1.69 24.83
N GLY A 135 2.44 2.73 24.51
CA GLY A 135 3.79 2.89 25.02
C GLY A 135 3.80 2.72 26.53
N LEU A 136 4.82 2.03 27.07
CA LEU A 136 4.97 1.85 28.51
C LEU A 136 4.80 3.19 29.22
N PRO A 137 4.03 3.28 30.31
CA PRO A 137 3.92 4.52 31.10
C PRO A 137 5.33 5.01 31.44
N GLY A 138 5.62 6.27 31.10
CA GLY A 138 6.94 6.86 31.36
C GLY A 138 7.29 6.72 32.83
N ARG A 139 8.46 6.12 33.13
CA ARG A 139 8.97 6.00 34.50
C ARG A 139 9.21 7.40 35.08
N ASN A 140 8.37 7.82 36.02
CA ASN A 140 8.48 9.09 36.73
C ASN A 140 9.30 9.00 38.02
N SER A 141 10.45 8.34 38.00
CA SER A 141 11.38 8.38 39.13
C SER A 141 12.81 8.05 38.72
N LEU A 142 13.62 9.11 38.55
CA LEU A 142 15.05 9.04 38.82
C LEU A 142 15.22 9.07 40.34
N SER A 143 15.21 7.91 40.99
CA SER A 143 15.80 7.73 42.30
C SER A 143 17.18 7.13 42.11
N ILE A 144 18.17 7.98 41.82
CA ILE A 144 19.56 7.64 42.16
C ILE A 144 19.63 7.68 43.68
N VAL A 145 19.61 6.50 44.29
CA VAL A 145 20.20 6.29 45.61
C VAL A 145 21.33 5.32 45.37
N THR A 146 22.46 5.85 44.93
CA THR A 146 23.73 5.11 45.02
C THR A 146 24.18 5.27 46.46
N ALA A 147 24.14 4.19 47.25
CA ALA A 147 24.75 4.18 48.58
C ALA A 147 26.27 4.34 48.42
N GLU A 148 26.86 5.26 49.17
CA GLU A 148 28.32 5.42 49.24
C GLU A 148 28.95 4.17 49.90
N PRO A 149 30.11 3.70 49.44
CA PRO A 149 30.80 2.59 50.07
C PRO A 149 31.39 3.04 51.42
N ILE A 150 31.09 2.28 52.46
CA ILE A 150 31.73 2.37 53.79
C ILE A 150 33.26 2.29 53.62
N GLY A 151 33.94 3.40 53.94
CA GLY A 151 35.40 3.48 53.96
C GLY A 151 36.01 2.47 54.93
N SER A 152 37.10 1.83 54.50
CA SER A 152 37.85 0.87 55.31
C SER A 152 38.50 1.57 56.51
N LEU A 153 38.01 1.26 57.71
CA LEU A 153 38.79 1.39 58.94
C LEU A 153 39.71 0.18 59.01
N ASN A 154 41.03 0.38 58.83
CA ASN A 154 42.08 -0.42 59.44
C ASN A 154 43.40 0.39 59.40
N CYS A 155 43.64 1.15 60.46
CA CYS A 155 44.97 1.53 60.91
C CYS A 155 45.36 0.58 62.05
N SER A 156 46.45 -0.17 61.87
CA SER A 156 47.34 -0.71 62.91
C SER A 156 48.65 -1.08 62.23
#